data_AF-A0A7W0H740-F1
#
_entry.id   AF-A0A7W0H740-F1
#
_cell.length_a   1.000
_cell.length_b   1.000
_cell.length_c   1.000
_cell.angle_alpha   90.00
_cell.angle_beta   90.00
_cell.angle_gamma   90.00
#
_symmetry.space_group_name_H-M   'P 1'
#
loop_
_entity.id
_entity.type
_entity.pdbx_description
1 polymer ?
#
loop_
_entity_poly.entity_id
_entity_poly.type
_entity_poly.pdbx_seq_one_letter_code
_entity_poly.pdbx_strand_id
1 'polypeptide(L)'
;LCTVDLLHLDDLGAERRTEWVLEQLYSIVNERWQDRRSIVVTTNIPDADPDAPARMLQASVRELRDATASGRLDGRDLEDLRRIVDRVEQVTSRVAELDVDSSYDPILRLRRQIGARTVSRLVEICDDPIPIMGPDLRMAAQGA
;
A
#
# COMPACT_ATOMS: atom_id res chain seq x y z
N LEU A 1 -5.75 25.63 10.22
CA LEU A 1 -6.55 24.44 9.80
C LEU A 1 -7.37 23.86 10.95
N CYS A 2 -6.91 23.98 12.20
CA CYS A 2 -7.57 23.30 13.32
C CYS A 2 -8.79 24.06 13.88
N THR A 3 -8.95 25.35 13.60
CA THR A 3 -10.05 26.19 14.12
C THR A 3 -11.37 26.10 13.36
N VAL A 4 -11.38 25.49 12.17
CA VAL A 4 -12.61 25.32 11.39
C VAL A 4 -13.49 24.22 12.00
N ASP A 5 -14.81 24.34 11.81
CA ASP A 5 -15.77 23.37 12.35
C ASP A 5 -15.64 22.02 11.65
N LEU A 6 -15.45 22.02 10.32
CA LEU A 6 -15.25 20.83 9.51
C LEU A 6 -14.00 20.97 8.65
N LEU A 7 -13.13 19.96 8.71
CA LEU A 7 -11.98 19.82 7.82
C LEU A 7 -12.20 18.61 6.91
N HIS A 8 -12.17 18.83 5.60
CA HIS A 8 -12.18 17.77 4.60
C HIS A 8 -10.78 17.60 4.02
N LEU A 9 -10.20 16.41 4.15
CA LEU A 9 -8.92 16.04 3.56
C LEU A 9 -9.17 15.03 2.44
N ASP A 10 -8.89 15.44 1.20
CA ASP A 10 -9.05 14.59 0.04
C ASP A 10 -7.75 13.82 -0.27
N ASP A 11 -7.89 12.60 -0.77
CA ASP A 11 -6.83 11.74 -1.30
C ASP A 11 -5.68 11.43 -0.32
N LEU A 12 -6.02 11.21 0.95
CA LEU A 12 -5.05 10.93 2.00
C LEU A 12 -4.27 9.64 1.74
N GLY A 13 -2.94 9.74 1.74
CA GLY A 13 -2.01 8.64 1.49
C GLY A 13 -1.36 8.67 0.10
N ALA A 14 -1.79 9.55 -0.80
CA ALA A 14 -1.17 9.76 -2.11
C ALA A 14 0.14 10.57 -2.05
N GLU A 15 0.38 11.27 -0.94
CA GLU A 15 1.54 12.14 -0.75
C GLU A 15 2.87 11.38 -0.56
N ARG A 16 3.99 12.09 -0.78
CA ARG A 16 5.32 11.55 -0.46
C ARG A 16 5.49 11.45 1.06
N ARG A 17 5.82 10.25 1.54
CA ARG A 17 6.01 9.93 2.95
C ARG A 17 7.36 10.44 3.47
N THR A 18 7.54 11.75 3.57
CA THR A 18 8.66 12.33 4.31
C THR A 18 8.30 12.45 5.79
N GLU A 19 9.30 12.39 6.67
CA GLU A 19 9.10 12.52 8.13
C GLU A 19 8.31 13.79 8.46
N TRP A 20 8.71 14.93 7.90
CA TRP A 20 8.03 16.20 8.10
C TRP A 20 6.55 16.17 7.67
N VAL A 21 6.20 15.56 6.53
CA VAL A 21 4.80 15.44 6.08
C VAL A 21 3.98 14.63 7.07
N LEU A 22 4.52 13.51 7.54
CA LEU A 22 3.88 12.65 8.54
C LEU A 22 3.68 13.37 9.87
N GLU A 23 4.67 14.16 10.31
CA GLU A 23 4.57 14.99 11.51
C GLU A 23 3.48 16.05 11.40
N GLN A 24 3.41 16.76 10.27
CA GLN A 24 2.39 17.79 10.06
C GLN A 24 0.98 17.20 10.03
N LEU A 25 0.80 16.09 9.31
CA LEU A 25 -0.47 15.38 9.26
C LEU A 25 -0.88 14.89 10.66
N TYR A 26 0.07 14.28 11.39
CA TYR A 26 -0.15 13.85 12.76
C TYR A 26 -0.56 15.02 13.66
N SER A 27 0.08 16.18 13.55
CA SER A 27 -0.23 17.37 14.34
C SER A 27 -1.67 17.85 14.10
N ILE A 28 -2.09 17.97 12.84
CA ILE A 28 -3.45 18.38 12.45
C ILE A 28 -4.49 17.40 13.01
N VAL A 29 -4.28 16.10 12.80
CA VAL A 29 -5.20 15.05 13.28
C VAL A 29 -5.23 15.02 14.81
N ASN A 30 -4.07 15.16 15.46
CA ASN A 30 -3.97 15.22 16.91
C ASN A 30 -4.79 16.35 17.51
N GLU A 31 -4.59 17.58 17.04
CA GLU A 31 -5.22 18.77 17.60
C GLU A 31 -6.74 18.69 17.45
N ARG A 32 -7.23 18.27 16.28
CA ARG A 32 -8.66 18.06 16.05
C ARG A 32 -9.24 16.92 16.89
N TRP A 33 -8.49 15.84 17.11
CA TRP A 33 -8.89 14.77 18.03
C TRP A 33 -9.00 15.28 19.48
N GLN A 34 -8.02 16.06 19.94
CA GLN A 34 -8.01 16.65 21.29
C GLN A 34 -9.20 17.59 21.49
N ASP A 35 -9.50 18.42 20.49
CA ASP A 35 -10.58 19.39 20.52
C ASP A 35 -11.95 18.81 20.11
N ARG A 36 -12.01 17.51 19.79
CA ARG A 36 -13.21 16.81 19.29
C ARG A 36 -13.85 17.49 18.08
N ARG A 37 -13.02 17.97 17.15
CA ARG A 37 -13.45 18.65 15.93
C ARG A 37 -13.57 17.68 14.75
N SER A 38 -14.62 17.84 13.95
CA SER A 38 -14.98 16.91 12.88
C SER A 38 -13.97 16.89 11.73
N ILE A 39 -13.61 15.71 11.24
CA ILE A 39 -12.81 15.54 10.03
C ILE A 39 -13.56 14.60 9.08
N VAL A 40 -13.51 14.90 7.79
CA VAL A 40 -13.82 13.93 6.73
C VAL A 40 -12.55 13.66 5.95
N VAL A 41 -12.29 12.40 5.66
CA VAL A 41 -11.12 11.97 4.88
C VAL A 41 -11.60 11.09 3.73
N THR A 42 -11.05 11.31 2.54
CA THR A 42 -11.09 10.33 1.46
C THR A 42 -9.69 9.76 1.25
N THR A 43 -9.60 8.51 0.81
CA THR A 43 -8.33 7.84 0.54
C THR A 43 -8.49 6.94 -0.66
N ASN A 44 -7.50 6.91 -1.56
CA ASN A 44 -7.55 6.08 -2.75
C ASN A 44 -6.73 4.80 -2.68
N ILE A 45 -6.32 4.38 -1.48
CA ILE A 45 -5.38 3.26 -1.33
C ILE A 45 -5.83 2.09 -2.22
N PRO A 46 -5.07 1.80 -3.29
CA PRO A 46 -5.49 0.77 -4.22
C PRO A 46 -5.48 -0.56 -3.51
N ASP A 47 -6.46 -1.40 -3.81
CA ASP A 47 -6.47 -2.78 -3.33
C ASP A 47 -5.17 -3.44 -3.71
N ALA A 48 -4.58 -4.14 -2.74
CA ALA A 48 -3.41 -4.94 -3.02
C ALA A 48 -3.82 -5.95 -4.08
N ASP A 49 -3.10 -5.95 -5.19
CA ASP A 49 -3.39 -6.87 -6.28
C ASP A 49 -3.21 -8.31 -5.77
N PRO A 50 -4.31 -9.09 -5.67
CA PRO A 50 -4.27 -10.42 -5.06
C PRO A 50 -3.37 -11.39 -5.83
N ASP A 51 -3.21 -11.14 -7.14
CA ASP A 51 -2.43 -11.97 -8.04
C ASP A 51 -0.99 -11.48 -8.18
N ALA A 52 -0.61 -10.34 -7.60
CA ALA A 52 0.76 -9.81 -7.73
C ALA A 52 1.83 -10.80 -7.27
N PRO A 53 1.69 -11.49 -6.12
CA PRO A 53 2.65 -12.51 -5.69
C PRO A 53 2.73 -13.68 -6.68
N ALA A 54 1.59 -14.19 -7.16
CA ALA A 54 1.55 -15.25 -8.15
C ALA A 54 2.19 -14.84 -9.49
N ARG A 55 1.96 -13.61 -9.96
CA ARG A 55 2.59 -13.09 -11.18
C ARG A 55 4.10 -12.89 -11.02
N MET A 56 4.57 -12.42 -9.87
CA MET A 56 6.00 -12.33 -9.57
C MET A 56 6.68 -13.71 -9.57
N LEU A 57 6.00 -14.73 -9.03
CA LEU A 57 6.48 -16.12 -9.09
C LEU A 57 6.56 -16.60 -10.54
N GLN A 58 5.49 -16.41 -11.31
CA GLN A 58 5.43 -16.83 -12.72
C GLN A 58 6.52 -16.18 -13.57
N ALA A 59 6.82 -14.90 -13.34
CA ALA A 59 7.92 -14.19 -14.00
C ALA A 59 9.28 -14.82 -13.66
N SER A 60 9.52 -15.08 -12.37
CA SER A 60 10.77 -15.71 -11.89
C SER A 60 10.95 -17.13 -12.45
N VAL A 61 9.87 -17.92 -12.53
CA VAL A 61 9.89 -19.27 -13.14
C VAL A 61 10.16 -19.20 -14.65
N ARG A 62 9.68 -18.17 -15.35
CA ARG A 62 9.97 -17.99 -16.78
C ARG A 62 11.45 -17.67 -16.99
N GLU A 63 12.00 -16.73 -16.23
CA GLU A 63 13.44 -16.41 -16.25
C GLU A 63 14.28 -17.67 -15.98
N LEU A 64 13.86 -18.51 -15.04
CA LEU A 64 14.52 -19.79 -14.74
C LEU A 64 14.55 -20.74 -15.94
N ARG A 65 13.40 -20.90 -16.61
CA ARG A 65 13.27 -21.77 -17.78
C ARG A 65 14.11 -21.28 -18.94
N ASP A 66 14.16 -19.98 -19.15
CA ASP A 66 14.95 -19.38 -20.23
C ASP A 66 16.45 -19.57 -19.97
N ALA A 67 16.89 -19.37 -18.72
CA ALA A 67 18.29 -19.61 -18.32
C ALA A 67 18.69 -21.09 -18.47
N THR A 68 17.84 -22.02 -18.04
CA THR A 68 18.12 -23.47 -18.12
C THR A 68 18.01 -24.06 -19.53
N ALA A 69 17.20 -23.47 -20.41
CA ALA A 69 17.09 -23.90 -21.81
C ALA A 69 18.33 -23.59 -22.67
N SER A 70 19.21 -22.69 -22.22
CA SER A 70 20.41 -22.26 -22.95
C SER A 70 21.53 -23.32 -23.05
N GLY A 71 21.47 -24.40 -22.26
CA GLY A 71 22.24 -25.63 -22.47
C GLY A 71 23.74 -25.61 -22.15
N ARG A 72 24.30 -24.50 -21.63
CA ARG A 72 25.66 -24.45 -21.06
C ARG A 72 25.56 -23.76 -19.72
N LEU A 73 25.87 -24.48 -18.63
CA LEU A 73 25.98 -23.88 -17.30
C LEU A 73 27.46 -23.62 -17.03
N ASP A 74 27.91 -22.38 -17.22
CA ASP A 74 29.15 -21.86 -16.68
C ASP A 74 28.95 -21.31 -15.25
N GLY A 75 30.01 -20.76 -14.64
CA GLY A 75 29.93 -20.24 -13.27
C GLY A 75 28.94 -19.09 -13.08
N ARG A 76 28.66 -18.31 -14.13
CA ARG A 76 27.66 -17.23 -14.10
C ARG A 76 26.24 -17.80 -14.14
N ASP A 77 26.01 -18.87 -14.90
CA ASP A 77 24.69 -19.50 -14.95
C ASP A 77 24.27 -20.08 -13.58
N LEU A 78 25.23 -20.57 -12.79
CA LEU A 78 24.99 -21.01 -11.41
C LEU A 78 24.63 -19.84 -10.47
N GLU A 79 25.20 -18.66 -10.69
CA GLU A 79 24.90 -17.45 -9.93
C GLU A 79 23.51 -16.88 -10.28
N ASP A 80 23.14 -16.89 -11.56
CA ASP A 80 21.81 -16.52 -12.01
C ASP A 80 20.74 -17.50 -11.49
N LEU A 81 21.01 -18.81 -11.51
CA LEU A 81 20.16 -19.81 -10.89
C LEU A 81 19.94 -19.56 -9.39
N ARG A 82 21.02 -19.25 -8.66
CA ARG A 82 20.96 -18.91 -7.23
C ARG A 82 20.06 -17.70 -6.98
N ARG A 83 20.24 -16.64 -7.77
CA ARG A 83 19.42 -15.42 -7.68
C ARG A 83 17.94 -15.69 -7.96
N ILE A 84 17.64 -16.58 -8.90
CA ILE A 84 16.26 -16.94 -9.22
C ILE A 84 15.63 -17.77 -8.09
N VAL A 85 16.37 -18.70 -7.49
CA VAL A 85 15.93 -19.46 -6.32
C VAL A 85 15.64 -18.52 -5.14
N ASP A 86 16.54 -17.58 -4.85
CA ASP A 86 16.35 -16.59 -3.77
C ASP A 86 15.08 -15.74 -4.00
N ARG A 87 14.80 -15.39 -5.27
CA ARG A 87 13.57 -14.66 -5.64
C ARG A 87 12.32 -15.51 -5.47
N VAL A 88 12.38 -16.80 -5.84
CA VAL A 88 11.28 -17.74 -5.63
C VAL A 88 10.98 -17.87 -4.14
N GLU A 89 12.00 -18.08 -3.30
CA GLU A 89 11.85 -18.18 -1.84
C GLU A 89 11.22 -16.91 -1.22
N GLN A 90 11.63 -15.72 -1.69
CA GLN A 90 10.98 -14.46 -1.29
C GLN A 90 9.50 -14.42 -1.65
N VAL A 91 9.12 -14.91 -2.83
CA VAL A 91 7.70 -14.91 -3.24
C VAL A 91 6.89 -15.91 -2.42
N THR A 92 7.40 -17.11 -2.14
CA THR A 92 6.72 -18.08 -1.26
C THR A 92 6.53 -17.54 0.15
N SER A 93 7.54 -16.85 0.70
CA SER A 93 7.44 -16.18 2.00
C SER A 93 6.34 -15.10 2.00
N ARG A 94 6.26 -14.29 0.95
CA ARG A 94 5.21 -13.26 0.81
C ARG A 94 3.82 -13.86 0.65
N VAL A 95 3.68 -14.98 -0.06
CA VAL A 95 2.41 -15.71 -0.19
C VAL A 95 1.96 -16.30 1.15
N ALA A 96 2.90 -16.80 1.96
CA ALA A 96 2.59 -17.30 3.30
C ALA A 96 2.10 -16.19 4.27
N GLU A 97 2.46 -14.94 4.01
CA GLU A 97 1.99 -13.75 4.75
C GLU A 97 0.70 -13.13 4.18
N LEU A 98 0.19 -13.63 3.03
CA LEU A 98 -1.11 -13.22 2.50
C LEU A 98 -2.22 -13.85 3.34
N ASP A 99 -2.51 -13.27 4.48
CA ASP A 99 -3.83 -13.36 5.06
C ASP A 99 -4.78 -12.57 4.15
N VAL A 100 -5.45 -13.30 3.25
CA VAL A 100 -6.24 -12.74 2.12
C VAL A 100 -7.28 -11.75 2.62
N ASP A 101 -7.82 -11.94 3.83
CA ASP A 101 -8.78 -11.02 4.45
C ASP A 101 -8.14 -9.71 4.96
N SER A 102 -6.89 -9.74 5.47
CA SER A 102 -6.21 -8.55 6.00
C SER A 102 -5.67 -7.61 4.92
N SER A 103 -5.43 -8.14 3.71
CA SER A 103 -4.86 -7.39 2.58
C SER A 103 -5.83 -6.34 2.02
N TYR A 104 -7.14 -6.56 2.21
CA TYR A 104 -8.19 -5.63 1.79
C TYR A 104 -8.56 -4.61 2.85
N ASP A 105 -8.11 -4.76 4.10
CA ASP A 105 -8.44 -3.83 5.18
C ASP A 105 -7.87 -2.42 4.88
N PRO A 106 -8.72 -1.42 4.61
CA PRO A 106 -8.28 -0.07 4.30
C PRO A 106 -7.56 0.60 5.49
N ILE A 107 -7.91 0.26 6.73
CA ILE A 107 -7.30 0.81 7.95
C ILE A 107 -5.87 0.31 8.08
N LEU A 108 -5.61 -0.98 7.88
CA LEU A 108 -4.25 -1.53 7.93
C LEU A 108 -3.34 -0.92 6.85
N ARG A 109 -3.87 -0.71 5.65
CA ARG A 109 -3.11 -0.09 4.56
C ARG A 109 -2.82 1.38 4.83
N LEU A 110 -3.79 2.13 5.34
CA LEU A 110 -3.60 3.52 5.73
C LEU A 110 -2.57 3.63 6.88
N ARG A 111 -2.57 2.69 7.83
CA ARG A 111 -1.56 2.64 8.92
C ARG A 111 -0.14 2.54 8.38
N ARG A 112 0.08 1.79 7.29
CA ARG A 112 1.39 1.67 6.62
C ARG A 112 1.80 2.97 5.91
N GLN A 113 0.85 3.82 5.54
CA GLN A 113 1.10 5.09 4.86
C GLN A 113 1.38 6.23 5.82
N ILE A 114 0.49 6.47 6.77
CA ILE A 114 0.50 7.69 7.60
C ILE A 114 0.81 7.45 9.08
N GLY A 115 1.12 6.19 9.43
CA GLY A 115 1.50 5.78 10.77
C GLY A 115 0.32 5.36 11.65
N ALA A 116 0.57 4.40 12.54
CA ALA A 116 -0.45 3.77 13.38
C ALA A 116 -1.21 4.76 14.26
N ARG A 117 -0.49 5.75 14.83
CA ARG A 117 -1.06 6.71 15.77
C ARG A 117 -2.00 7.71 15.09
N THR A 118 -1.66 8.17 13.90
CA THR A 118 -2.49 9.05 13.09
C THR A 118 -3.79 8.34 12.72
N VAL A 119 -3.70 7.09 12.25
CA VAL A 119 -4.89 6.30 11.87
C VAL A 119 -5.78 5.99 13.07
N SER A 120 -5.22 5.67 14.24
CA SER A 120 -6.01 5.44 15.45
C SER A 120 -6.96 6.62 15.73
N ARG A 121 -6.44 7.84 15.66
CA ARG A 121 -7.24 9.04 15.90
C ARG A 121 -8.24 9.33 14.81
N LEU A 122 -7.88 9.07 13.56
CA LEU A 122 -8.82 9.19 12.46
C LEU A 122 -9.99 8.23 12.65
N VAL A 123 -9.74 6.96 13.02
CA VAL A 123 -10.80 5.99 13.31
C VAL A 123 -11.65 6.43 14.51
N GLU A 124 -11.04 6.97 15.56
CA GLU A 124 -11.80 7.49 16.70
C GLU A 124 -12.66 8.72 16.37
N ILE A 125 -12.30 9.51 15.35
CA ILE A 125 -13.07 10.68 14.89
C ILE A 125 -14.11 10.29 13.83
N CYS A 126 -13.75 9.39 12.91
CA CYS A 126 -14.47 9.13 11.66
C CYS A 126 -15.21 7.79 11.65
N ASP A 127 -15.03 6.95 12.67
CA ASP A 127 -15.50 5.57 12.74
C ASP A 127 -14.97 4.70 11.57
N ASP A 128 -15.69 3.62 11.26
CA ASP A 128 -15.35 2.69 10.20
C ASP A 128 -15.41 3.36 8.81
N PRO A 129 -14.46 3.06 7.91
CA PRO A 129 -14.42 3.66 6.59
C PRO A 129 -15.59 3.19 5.74
N ILE A 130 -16.20 4.14 5.01
CA ILE A 130 -17.30 3.86 4.09
C ILE A 130 -16.73 3.59 2.69
N PRO A 131 -16.93 2.39 2.11
CA PRO A 131 -16.44 2.10 0.77
C PRO A 131 -17.20 2.90 -0.28
N ILE A 132 -16.45 3.57 -1.16
CA ILE A 132 -17.00 4.26 -2.34
C ILE A 132 -16.79 3.34 -3.55
N MET A 133 -17.88 2.78 -4.07
CA MET A 133 -17.86 1.87 -5.21
C MET A 133 -18.00 2.61 -6.54
N GLY A 134 -17.36 2.10 -7.59
CA GLY A 134 -17.44 2.64 -8.94
C GLY A 134 -16.07 2.85 -9.58
N PRO A 135 -16.01 3.18 -10.88
CA PRO A 135 -14.75 3.51 -11.54
C PRO A 135 -14.16 4.79 -10.91
N ASP A 136 -12.84 4.79 -10.65
CA ASP A 136 -12.14 6.00 -10.24
C ASP A 136 -11.98 6.96 -11.42
N LEU A 137 -12.89 7.91 -11.53
CA LEU A 137 -12.92 8.89 -12.62
C LEU A 137 -11.85 9.99 -12.48
N ARG A 138 -11.13 10.08 -11.36
CA ARG A 138 -10.05 11.07 -11.18
C ARG A 138 -8.90 10.79 -12.13
N MET A 139 -8.63 9.52 -12.41
CA MET A 139 -7.58 9.08 -13.34
C MET A 139 -7.95 9.36 -14.81
N ALA A 140 -9.24 9.33 -15.15
CA ALA A 140 -9.71 9.58 -16.51
C ALA A 140 -9.57 11.07 -16.92
N ALA A 141 -9.58 12.00 -15.97
CA ALA A 141 -9.49 13.43 -16.22
C ALA A 141 -8.05 13.93 -16.48
N GLN A 142 -7.01 13.14 -16.18
CA GLN A 142 -5.61 13.54 -16.37
C GLN A 142 -5.09 13.33 -17.81
N GLY A 143 -5.96 12.95 -18.75
CA GLY A 143 -5.61 12.67 -20.15
C GLY A 143 -6.32 13.51 -21.21
N ALA A 144 -6.95 14.64 -20.84
CA ALA A 144 -7.64 15.55 -21.76
C ALA A 144 -6.92 16.90 -21.89
#